data_AF-A0AA34X1P4-F1
#
_entry.id   AF-A0AA34X1P4-F1
#
_cell.length_a   1.000
_cell.length_b   1.000
_cell.length_c   1.000
_cell.angle_alpha   90.00
_cell.angle_beta   90.00
_cell.angle_gamma   90.00
#
_symmetry.space_group_name_H-M   'P 1'
#
loop_
_entity.id
_entity.type
_entity.pdbx_description
1 polymer ?
#
loop_
_entity_poly.entity_id
_entity_poly.type
_entity_poly.pdbx_seq_one_letter_code
_entity_poly.pdbx_strand_id
1 'polypeptide(L)' 'MNYHIFREIADSWVLLAMFVFFVGAIVFAFRPGSRTVHNEAASVLFRHEDAPAPDTNVDLEART' A
#
# COMPACT_ATOMS: atom_id res chain seq x y z
N MET A 1 -50.90 15.75 4.17
CA MET A 1 -49.77 16.45 4.82
C MET A 1 -48.88 15.40 5.47
N ASN A 2 -47.57 15.43 5.16
CA ASN A 2 -46.46 14.83 5.92
C ASN A 2 -46.28 13.29 5.92
N TYR A 3 -45.35 12.77 5.08
CA TYR A 3 -44.36 11.70 5.42
C TYR A 3 -43.15 11.66 4.46
N HIS A 4 -42.86 12.75 3.73
CA HIS A 4 -41.84 12.72 2.68
C HIS A 4 -40.42 13.03 3.17
N ILE A 5 -40.27 13.84 4.24
CA ILE A 5 -38.96 14.27 4.76
C ILE A 5 -38.03 13.09 5.09
N PHE A 6 -38.51 12.07 5.81
CA PHE A 6 -37.64 10.99 6.27
C PHE A 6 -37.34 9.97 5.15
N ARG A 7 -38.28 9.79 4.20
CA ARG A 7 -38.09 8.86 3.08
C ARG A 7 -37.22 9.44 1.98
N GLU A 8 -37.24 10.75 1.74
CA GLU A 8 -36.28 11.43 0.85
C GLU A 8 -34.85 11.35 1.40
N ILE A 9 -34.68 11.41 2.73
CA ILE A 9 -33.37 11.16 3.38
C ILE A 9 -32.97 9.68 3.27
N ALA A 10 -33.93 8.76 3.40
CA ALA A 10 -33.67 7.32 3.26
C ALA A 10 -33.31 6.91 1.82
N ASP A 11 -33.91 7.53 0.80
CA ASP A 11 -33.64 7.24 -0.61
C ASP A 11 -32.30 7.83 -1.08
N SER A 12 -31.79 8.87 -0.41
CA SER A 12 -30.51 9.51 -0.73
C SER A 12 -29.28 8.87 -0.07
N TRP A 13 -29.48 7.86 0.79
CA TRP A 13 -28.39 7.20 1.53
C TRP A 13 -27.45 6.39 0.63
N VAL A 14 -27.99 5.76 -0.41
CA VAL A 14 -27.17 5.00 -1.38
C VAL A 14 -26.24 5.93 -2.16
N LEU A 15 -26.74 7.10 -2.58
CA LEU A 15 -25.93 8.13 -3.24
C LEU A 15 -24.82 8.65 -2.31
N LEU A 16 -25.14 8.85 -1.04
CA LEU A 16 -24.18 9.29 -0.03
C LEU A 16 -23.11 8.23 0.26
N ALA A 17 -23.49 6.95 0.35
CA ALA A 17 -22.56 5.84 0.48
C ALA A 17 -21.59 5.75 -0.71
N MET A 18 -22.10 5.89 -1.95
CA MET A 18 -21.26 5.91 -3.15
C MET A 18 -20.31 7.10 -3.18
N PHE A 19 -20.79 8.28 -2.77
CA PHE A 19 -19.97 9.49 -2.67
C PHE A 19 -18.85 9.34 -1.63
N VAL A 20 -19.16 8.85 -0.43
CA VAL A 20 -18.16 8.60 0.63
C VAL A 20 -17.17 7.53 0.19
N PHE A 21 -17.62 6.46 -0.47
CA PHE A 21 -16.73 5.44 -1.03
C PHE A 21 -15.77 6.04 -2.06
N PHE A 22 -16.29 6.87 -2.98
CA PHE A 22 -15.48 7.54 -4.00
C PHE A 22 -14.43 8.47 -3.40
N VAL A 23 -14.83 9.33 -2.45
CA VAL A 23 -13.90 10.19 -1.71
C VAL A 23 -12.89 9.35 -0.91
N GLY A 24 -13.33 8.25 -0.30
CA GLY A 24 -12.47 7.30 0.39
C GLY A 24 -11.42 6.66 -0.53
N ALA A 25 -11.81 6.29 -1.76
CA ALA A 25 -10.90 5.77 -2.77
C ALA A 25 -9.90 6.84 -3.26
N ILE A 26 -10.34 8.08 -3.43
CA ILE A 26 -9.45 9.22 -3.73
C ILE A 26 -8.45 9.42 -2.60
N VAL A 27 -8.90 9.49 -1.36
CA VAL A 27 -8.04 9.62 -0.19
C VAL A 27 -7.10 8.43 -0.06
N PHE A 28 -7.54 7.22 -0.38
CA PHE A 28 -6.70 6.02 -0.40
C PHE A 28 -5.64 6.07 -1.50
N ALA A 29 -5.98 6.55 -2.71
CA ALA A 29 -5.04 6.74 -3.80
C ALA A 29 -3.98 7.81 -3.48
N PHE A 30 -4.38 8.88 -2.80
CA PHE A 30 -3.46 9.91 -2.32
C PHE A 30 -2.75 9.53 -1.02
N ARG A 31 -3.26 8.56 -0.25
CA ARG A 31 -2.61 8.05 0.96
C ARG A 31 -1.36 7.28 0.52
N PRO A 32 -0.16 7.80 0.78
CA PRO A 32 1.09 7.21 0.31
C PRO A 32 1.51 6.02 1.19
N GLY A 33 0.58 5.09 1.49
CA GLY A 33 0.83 3.95 2.38
C GLY A 33 1.67 2.85 1.75
N SER A 34 1.81 2.85 0.42
CA SER A 34 2.43 1.75 -0.33
C SER A 34 3.82 2.08 -0.88
N ARG A 35 4.34 3.28 -0.65
CA ARG A 35 5.67 3.67 -1.14
C ARG A 35 6.80 2.91 -0.42
N THR A 36 6.58 2.47 0.82
CA THR A 36 7.60 1.74 1.60
C THR A 36 7.75 0.28 1.17
N VAL A 37 6.64 -0.45 1.00
CA VAL A 37 6.69 -1.90 0.66
C VAL A 37 7.20 -2.13 -0.77
N HIS A 38 6.92 -1.19 -1.68
CA HIS A 38 7.35 -1.28 -3.08
C HIS A 38 8.85 -0.99 -3.23
N ASN A 39 9.40 -0.08 -2.42
CA ASN A 39 10.84 0.14 -2.34
C ASN A 39 11.58 -1.07 -1.75
N GLU A 40 10.98 -1.73 -0.76
CA GLU A 40 11.59 -2.90 -0.13
C GLU A 40 11.67 -4.09 -1.11
N ALA A 41 10.59 -4.39 -1.84
CA ALA A 41 10.57 -5.45 -2.84
C ALA A 41 11.52 -5.19 -4.04
N ALA A 42 11.64 -3.95 -4.49
CA ALA A 42 12.58 -3.58 -5.56
C ALA A 42 14.04 -3.73 -5.12
N SER A 43 14.34 -3.45 -3.84
CA SER A 43 15.69 -3.55 -3.30
C SER A 43 16.21 -4.99 -3.13
N VAL A 44 15.34 -6.01 -3.13
CA VAL A 44 15.74 -7.42 -2.98
C VAL A 44 16.60 -7.90 -4.16
N LEU A 45 16.27 -7.49 -5.40
CA LEU A 45 17.04 -7.89 -6.57
C LEU A 45 18.41 -7.19 -6.63
N PHE A 46 18.48 -5.92 -6.26
CA PHE A 46 19.70 -5.11 -6.34
C PHE A 46 20.60 -5.18 -5.10
N ARG A 47 20.16 -5.79 -3.99
CA ARG A 47 20.93 -5.91 -2.75
C ARG A 47 22.25 -6.69 -2.91
N HIS A 48 22.43 -7.40 -4.03
CA HIS A 48 23.64 -8.18 -4.33
C HIS A 48 24.49 -7.60 -5.46
N GLU A 49 24.16 -6.40 -5.96
CA GLU A 49 24.91 -5.76 -7.06
C GLU A 49 26.12 -4.96 -6.56
N ASP A 50 26.08 -4.42 -5.33
CA ASP A 50 27.14 -3.53 -4.82
C ASP A 50 28.37 -4.28 -4.27
N ALA A 51 28.26 -5.57 -3.92
CA ALA A 51 29.41 -6.43 -3.64
C ALA A 51 28.99 -7.91 -3.61
N PRO A 52 29.73 -8.82 -4.27
CA PRO A 52 29.62 -10.26 -4.01
C PRO A 52 29.78 -10.53 -2.51
N ALA A 53 29.00 -11.46 -1.97
CA ALA A 53 29.19 -11.91 -0.59
C ALA A 53 30.65 -12.38 -0.41
N PRO A 54 31.33 -12.02 0.69
CA PRO A 54 32.69 -12.51 0.94
C PRO A 54 32.64 -14.03 0.97
N ASP A 55 33.39 -14.67 0.09
CA ASP A 55 33.52 -16.12 0.04
C ASP A 55 34.14 -16.58 1.36
N THR A 56 33.30 -17.03 2.30
CA THR A 56 33.72 -17.44 3.65
C THR A 56 34.72 -18.61 3.60
N ASN A 57 34.72 -19.37 2.49
CA ASN A 57 35.60 -20.52 2.28
C ASN A 57 37.08 -20.12 2.11
N VAL A 58 37.37 -18.93 1.55
CA VAL A 58 38.76 -18.50 1.30
C VAL A 58 39.45 -18.09 2.62
N ASP A 59 38.69 -17.56 3.57
CA ASP A 59 39.18 -17.18 4.91
C ASP A 59 39.41 -18.40 5.83
N LEU A 60 38.74 -19.52 5.53
CA LEU A 60 38.90 -20.79 6.25
C LEU A 60 40.14 -21.55 5.78
N GLU A 61 40.38 -21.59 4.46
CA GLU A 61 41.57 -22.23 3.87
C GLU A 61 42.88 -21.47 4.17
N ALA A 62 42.84 -20.14 4.29
CA ALA A 62 44.02 -19.35 4.65
C ALA A 62 44.46 -19.51 6.13
N ARG A 63 43.64 -20.16 6.97
CA ARG A 63 43.90 -20.37 8.41
C ARG A 63 44.28 -21.81 8.78
N THR A 64 44.36 -22.71 7.81
CA THR A 64 44.86 -24.10 7.96
C THR A 64 46.25 -24.23 7.36
#